data_AF-A0A252F7I7-F1
#
_entry.id   AF-A0A252F7I7-F1
#
_cell.length_a   1.000
_cell.length_b   1.000
_cell.length_c   1.000
_cell.angle_alpha   90.00
_cell.angle_beta   90.00
_cell.angle_gamma   90.00
#
_symmetry.space_group_name_H-M   'P 1'
#
loop_
_entity.id
_entity.type
_entity.pdbx_description
1 polymer ?
#
loop_
_entity_poly.entity_id
_entity_poly.type
_entity_poly.pdbx_seq_one_letter_code
_entity_poly.pdbx_strand_id
1 'polypeptide(L)' 'MGKPSTAAQNRYIAKAYDRVNLTLPKGRKEEVKAHAEQRGESLNGFIQRAIDETMQRDDTPASDTTERDGEYHA' A
#
# COMPACT_ATOMS: atom_id res chain seq x y z
N MET A 1 -17.77 19.06 27.74
CA MET A 1 -18.60 18.81 26.55
C MET A 1 -17.75 19.02 25.30
N GLY A 2 -17.54 17.99 24.48
CA GLY A 2 -16.80 18.11 23.22
C GLY A 2 -17.60 18.94 22.21
N LYS A 3 -16.89 19.73 21.37
CA LYS A 3 -17.54 20.61 20.39
C LYS A 3 -18.39 19.76 19.42
N PRO A 4 -19.63 20.17 19.07
CA PRO A 4 -20.49 19.43 18.15
C PRO A 4 -19.84 19.16 16.78
N SER A 5 -18.90 20.02 16.36
CA SER A 5 -18.09 19.83 15.15
C SER A 5 -17.26 18.54 15.18
N THR A 6 -16.69 18.16 16.32
CA THR A 6 -15.91 16.93 16.46
C THR A 6 -16.78 15.69 16.28
N ALA A 7 -18.02 15.71 16.80
CA ALA A 7 -18.94 14.59 16.67
C ALA A 7 -19.43 14.38 15.22
N ALA A 8 -19.65 15.47 14.48
CA ALA A 8 -20.00 15.39 13.06
C ALA A 8 -18.83 14.87 12.22
N GLN A 9 -17.61 15.37 12.48
CA GLN A 9 -16.40 14.92 11.80
C GLN A 9 -16.11 13.45 12.06
N ASN A 10 -16.22 12.99 13.31
CA ASN A 10 -16.03 11.57 13.64
C ASN A 10 -17.03 10.66 12.93
N ARG A 11 -18.31 11.08 12.84
CA ARG A 11 -19.35 10.35 12.10
C ARG A 11 -19.03 10.26 10.62
N TYR A 12 -18.59 11.36 10.00
CA TYR A 12 -18.18 11.34 8.61
C TYR A 12 -17.00 10.39 8.38
N ILE A 13 -15.95 10.48 9.21
CA ILE A 13 -14.77 9.65 8.99
C ILE A 13 -15.10 8.17 9.18
N ALA A 14 -15.90 7.81 10.18
CA ALA A 14 -16.32 6.42 10.40
C ALA A 14 -17.18 5.86 9.25
N LYS A 15 -17.92 6.69 8.52
CA LYS A 15 -18.71 6.27 7.36
C LYS A 15 -17.87 6.15 6.08
N ALA A 16 -16.89 7.03 5.91
CA ALA A 16 -16.20 7.21 4.64
C ALA A 16 -14.83 6.51 4.58
N TYR A 17 -14.23 6.17 5.72
CA TYR A 17 -12.88 5.64 5.77
C TYR A 17 -12.73 4.54 6.81
N ASP A 18 -12.12 3.43 6.40
CA ASP A 18 -11.54 2.46 7.32
C ASP A 18 -10.18 2.96 7.80
N ARG A 19 -9.91 2.85 9.11
CA ARG A 19 -8.63 3.25 9.70
C ARG A 19 -7.83 2.01 10.09
N VAL A 20 -6.60 1.93 9.59
CA VAL A 20 -5.66 0.85 9.93
C VAL A 20 -4.55 1.40 10.82
N ASN A 21 -4.31 0.75 11.95
CA ASN A 21 -3.16 1.05 12.82
C ASN A 21 -1.96 0.22 12.38
N LEU A 22 -0.92 0.89 11.87
CA LEU A 22 0.34 0.24 11.48
C LEU A 22 1.39 0.42 12.58
N THR A 23 1.93 -0.69 13.08
CA THR A 23 3.06 -0.68 14.03
C THR A 23 4.34 -1.05 13.29
N LEU A 24 5.36 -0.21 13.41
CA LEU A 24 6.68 -0.43 12.81
C LEU A 24 7.75 -0.36 13.90
N PRO A 25 8.90 -1.05 13.72
CA PRO A 25 10.07 -0.83 14.55
C PRO A 25 10.50 0.65 14.54
N LYS A 26 11.14 1.09 15.62
CA LYS A 26 11.66 2.47 15.73
C LYS A 26 12.62 2.75 14.57
N GLY A 27 12.47 3.92 13.92
CA GLY A 27 13.28 4.34 12.77
C GLY A 27 12.73 3.90 11.41
N ARG A 28 11.92 2.83 11.36
CA ARG A 28 11.41 2.30 10.08
C ARG A 28 10.41 3.25 9.41
N LYS A 29 9.65 4.00 10.20
CA LYS A 29 8.70 5.00 9.66
C LYS A 29 9.45 6.09 8.89
N GLU A 30 10.58 6.55 9.41
CA GLU A 30 11.41 7.57 8.80
C GLU A 30 12.04 7.08 7.49
N GLU A 31 12.53 5.83 7.46
CA GLU A 31 13.03 5.19 6.24
C GLU A 31 11.97 5.14 5.14
N VAL A 32 10.76 4.66 5.48
CA VAL A 32 9.65 4.56 4.52
C VAL A 32 9.22 5.95 4.05
N LYS A 33 9.20 6.94 4.94
CA LYS A 33 8.88 8.33 4.59
C LYS A 33 9.90 8.90 3.60
N ALA A 34 11.20 8.73 3.85
CA ALA A 34 12.24 9.21 2.95
C ALA A 34 12.14 8.53 1.56
N HIS A 35 11.84 7.24 1.53
CA HIS A 35 11.63 6.51 0.29
C HIS A 35 10.43 7.01 -0.53
N ALA A 36 9.32 7.34 0.15
CA ALA A 36 8.13 7.93 -0.47
C ALA A 36 8.44 9.32 -1.03
N GLU A 37 9.12 10.17 -0.25
CA GLU A 37 9.49 11.53 -0.66
C GLU A 37 10.42 11.54 -1.88
N GLN A 38 11.38 10.61 -1.96
CA GLN A 38 12.24 10.44 -3.13
C GLN A 38 11.46 10.10 -4.42
N ARG A 39 10.25 9.53 -4.28
CA ARG A 39 9.34 9.21 -5.40
C ARG A 39 8.28 10.28 -5.63
N GLY A 40 8.32 11.38 -4.88
CA GLY A 40 7.32 12.45 -4.96
C GLY A 40 5.96 12.06 -4.35
N GLU A 41 5.93 11.05 -3.49
CA GLU A 41 4.70 10.54 -2.86
C GLU A 41 4.65 10.90 -1.37
N SER A 42 3.43 11.04 -0.84
CA SER A 42 3.24 11.08 0.62
C SER A 42 3.42 9.69 1.23
N LEU A 43 3.80 9.61 2.52
CA LEU A 43 3.90 8.33 3.23
C LEU A 43 2.60 7.50 3.13
N ASN A 44 1.44 8.13 3.25
CA ASN A 44 0.15 7.44 3.15
C ASN A 44 -0.17 6.99 1.71
N GLY A 45 0.20 7.78 0.72
CA GLY A 45 0.06 7.41 -0.69
C GLY A 45 0.95 6.22 -1.03
N PHE A 46 2.21 6.25 -0.59
CA PHE A 46 3.15 5.15 -0.75
C PHE A 46 2.63 3.84 -0.12
N ILE A 47 2.10 3.90 1.11
CA ILE A 47 1.57 2.72 1.79
C ILE A 47 0.35 2.13 1.05
N GLN A 48 -0.58 2.98 0.60
CA GLN A 48 -1.74 2.52 -0.20
C GLN A 48 -1.28 1.85 -1.51
N ARG A 49 -0.39 2.51 -2.27
CA ARG A 49 0.14 1.95 -3.51
C ARG A 49 0.84 0.62 -3.27
N ALA A 50 1.64 0.49 -2.20
CA ALA A 50 2.32 -0.76 -1.88
C ALA A 50 1.35 -1.90 -1.53
N ILE A 51 0.23 -1.61 -0.87
CA ILE A 51 -0.85 -2.59 -0.61
C ILE A 51 -1.48 -3.03 -1.93
N ASP A 52 -1.90 -2.08 -2.77
CA ASP A 52 -2.54 -2.36 -4.05
C ASP A 52 -1.66 -3.18 -4.98
N GLU A 53 -0.38 -2.80 -5.13
CA GLU A 53 0.62 -3.53 -5.93
C GLU A 53 0.86 -4.95 -5.41
N THR A 54 0.79 -5.16 -4.09
CA THR A 54 1.00 -6.49 -3.50
C THR A 54 -0.22 -7.37 -3.75
N MET A 55 -1.43 -6.86 -3.50
CA MET A 55 -2.67 -7.59 -3.80
C MET A 55 -2.76 -7.96 -5.29
N GLN A 56 -2.45 -7.02 -6.19
CA GLN A 56 -2.44 -7.30 -7.63
C GLN A 56 -1.45 -8.39 -8.02
N ARG A 57 -0.25 -8.39 -7.42
CA ARG A 57 0.78 -9.40 -7.67
C ARG A 57 0.35 -10.77 -7.17
N ASP A 58 -0.29 -10.84 -6.01
CA ASP A 58 -0.76 -12.09 -5.40
C ASP A 58 -1.98 -12.66 -6.14
N ASP A 59 -2.86 -11.79 -6.65
CA ASP A 59 -4.05 -12.17 -7.45
C ASP A 59 -3.70 -12.54 -8.90
N THR A 60 -2.49 -12.21 -9.38
CA THR A 60 -2.03 -12.65 -10.70
C THR A 60 -1.49 -14.08 -10.55
N PRO A 61 -2.20 -15.12 -11.03
CA PRO A 61 -1.64 -16.46 -11.01
C PRO A 61 -0.34 -16.40 -11.80
N ALA A 62 0.74 -16.88 -11.20
CA ALA A 62 2.03 -16.99 -11.86
C ALA A 62 1.82 -17.62 -13.24
N SER A 63 1.87 -16.81 -14.29
CA SER A 63 1.87 -17.31 -15.65
C SER A 63 3.22 -17.97 -15.84
N ASP A 64 3.26 -19.23 -15.44
CA ASP A 64 4.18 -20.22 -15.95
C ASP A 64 4.01 -20.25 -17.46
N THR A 65 5.00 -19.71 -18.16
CA THR A 65 5.37 -20.24 -19.46
C THR A 65 6.89 -20.17 -19.55
N THR A 66 7.49 -21.14 -18.87
CA THR A 66 8.69 -21.80 -19.39
C THR A 66 8.40 -22.26 -20.83
N GLU A 67 8.82 -21.48 -21.81
CA GLU A 67 9.12 -21.97 -23.16
C GLU A 67 10.60 -21.66 -23.43
N ARG A 68 11.48 -22.50 -22.86
CA ARG A 68 12.86 -22.67 -23.30
C ARG A 68 13.19 -24.16 -23.32
N ASP A 69 12.49 -24.84 -24.21
CA ASP A 69 12.87 -26.14 -24.73
C ASP A 69 12.81 -25.88 -26.25
N GLY A 70 13.90 -25.49 -26.90
CA GLY A 70 15.02 -26.39 -27.13
C GLY A 70 14.79 -27.19 -28.41
N GLU A 71 14.60 -26.52 -29.56
CA GLU A 71 14.75 -27.17 -30.86
C GLU A 71 15.66 -26.33 -31.77
N TYR A 72 16.96 -26.42 -31.48
CA TYR A 72 18.00 -26.35 -32.51
C TYR A 72 17.84 -27.61 -33.37
N HIS A 73 17.31 -27.48 -34.59
CA HIS A 73 17.57 -28.44 -35.64
C HIS A 73 18.25 -27.76 -36.83
N ALA A 74 19.27 -28.49 -37.29
CA ALA A 74 20.38 -28.09 -38.15
C ALA A 74 20.00 -27.66 -39.57
#